data_AF-A0A381J9Z8-F1
#
_entry.id   AF-A0A381J9Z8-F1
#
_cell.length_a   1.000
_cell.length_b   1.000
_cell.length_c   1.000
_cell.angle_alpha   90.00
_cell.angle_beta   90.00
_cell.angle_gamma   90.00
#
_symmetry.space_group_name_H-M   'P 1'
#
loop_
_entity.id
_entity.type
_entity.pdbx_description
1 polymer ?
#
loop_
_entity_poly.entity_id
_entity_poly.type
_entity_poly.pdbx_seq_one_letter_code
_entity_poly.pdbx_strand_id
1 'polypeptide(L)'
;MNLINKPISVVYEFDNAGIINPCKFFITNDDGIEHEFNIKRIIRRDKEKLSPDVYGYTFTCEILVDNKISLCDLKVNMKTSEWILFRM
;
A
#
# COMPACT_ATOMS: atom_id res chain seq x y z
N MET A 1 -4.18 2.66 -14.40
CA MET A 1 -3.95 1.72 -13.29
C MET A 1 -4.94 0.58 -13.43
N ASN A 2 -4.43 -0.64 -13.49
CA ASN A 2 -5.21 -1.87 -13.53
C ASN A 2 -5.59 -2.29 -12.12
N LEU A 3 -6.72 -2.99 -11.99
CA LEU A 3 -7.11 -3.62 -10.73
C LEU A 3 -6.27 -4.89 -10.53
N ILE A 4 -5.61 -5.01 -9.37
CA ILE A 4 -4.74 -6.14 -9.05
C ILE A 4 -5.33 -6.94 -7.89
N ASN A 5 -5.65 -6.26 -6.77
CA ASN A 5 -6.21 -6.85 -5.57
C ASN A 5 -5.39 -8.04 -5.02
N LYS A 6 -4.07 -7.86 -4.87
CA LYS A 6 -3.14 -8.88 -4.35
C LYS A 6 -2.68 -8.53 -2.93
N PRO A 7 -2.65 -9.50 -2.00
CA PRO A 7 -1.97 -9.33 -0.71
C PRO A 7 -0.49 -8.99 -0.90
N ILE A 8 0.03 -8.12 -0.05
CA ILE A 8 1.42 -7.67 -0.09
C ILE A 8 2.02 -7.61 1.31
N SER A 9 3.34 -7.69 1.38
CA SER A 9 4.09 -7.35 2.59
C SER A 9 4.51 -5.89 2.52
N VAL A 10 4.45 -5.15 3.63
CA VAL A 10 4.68 -3.69 3.64
C VAL A 10 5.61 -3.33 4.79
N VAL A 11 6.60 -2.50 4.51
CA VAL A 11 7.34 -1.75 5.52
C VAL A 11 6.68 -0.39 5.64
N TYR A 12 6.22 -0.07 6.84
CA TYR A 12 5.60 1.21 7.15
C TYR A 12 6.15 1.74 8.47
N GLU A 13 6.01 3.04 8.66
CA GLU A 13 6.33 3.72 9.91
C GLU A 13 5.13 4.50 10.43
N PHE A 14 5.15 4.82 11.72
CA PHE A 14 4.28 5.84 12.27
C PHE A 14 5.08 7.14 12.35
N ASP A 15 4.49 8.24 11.89
CA ASP A 15 5.07 9.55 12.18
C ASP A 15 4.87 9.95 13.65
N ASN A 16 5.44 11.09 14.04
CA ASN A 16 5.33 11.62 15.40
C ASN A 16 3.89 11.95 15.83
N ALA A 17 2.94 12.03 14.89
CA ALA A 17 1.51 12.21 15.15
C ALA A 17 0.77 10.87 15.24
N GLY A 18 1.48 9.74 15.16
CA GLY A 18 0.91 8.40 15.19
C GLY A 18 0.20 8.01 13.89
N ILE A 19 0.49 8.69 12.78
CA ILE A 19 -0.12 8.38 11.49
C ILE A 19 0.75 7.41 10.72
N ILE A 20 0.13 6.36 10.19
CA ILE A 20 0.78 5.31 9.41
C ILE A 20 1.20 5.82 8.02
N ASN A 21 2.45 5.54 7.66
CA ASN A 21 3.09 5.93 6.40
C ASN A 21 3.78 4.69 5.79
N PRO A 22 3.27 4.13 4.68
CA PRO A 22 3.98 3.06 3.99
C PRO A 22 5.24 3.60 3.28
N CYS A 23 6.35 2.87 3.40
CA CYS A 23 7.66 3.25 2.87
C CYS A 23 8.06 2.38 1.66
N LYS A 24 7.79 1.07 1.73
CA LYS A 24 7.97 0.14 0.60
C LYS A 24 7.09 -1.08 0.75
N PHE A 25 6.86 -1.78 -0.35
CA PHE A 25 6.09 -3.03 -0.34
C PHE A 25 6.71 -4.09 -1.23
N PHE A 26 6.33 -5.33 -0.96
CA PHE A 26 6.78 -6.52 -1.66
C PHE A 26 5.57 -7.27 -2.20
N ILE A 27 5.66 -7.68 -3.46
CA ILE A 27 4.67 -8.55 -4.10
C ILE A 27 5.36 -9.81 -4.58
N THR A 28 4.82 -10.95 -4.18
CA THR A 28 5.25 -12.26 -4.68
C THR A 28 4.40 -12.60 -5.90
N ASN A 29 5.05 -12.78 -7.04
CA ASN A 29 4.40 -13.24 -8.26
C ASN A 29 4.12 -14.75 -8.19
N ASP A 30 3.35 -15.24 -9.15
CA ASP A 30 2.88 -16.64 -9.17
C ASP A 30 4.07 -17.63 -9.31
N ASP A 31 5.19 -17.18 -9.87
CA ASP A 31 6.46 -17.92 -9.96
C ASP A 31 7.27 -17.93 -8.64
N GLY A 32 6.74 -17.34 -7.57
CA GLY A 32 7.40 -17.22 -6.26
C GLY A 32 8.46 -16.13 -6.17
N ILE A 33 8.71 -15.39 -7.25
CA ILE A 33 9.67 -14.28 -7.27
C ILE A 33 9.07 -13.08 -6.54
N GLU A 34 9.79 -12.59 -5.54
CA GLU A 34 9.43 -11.37 -4.81
C GLU A 34 10.01 -10.13 -5.51
N HIS A 35 9.16 -9.11 -5.68
CA HIS A 35 9.54 -7.82 -6.22
C HIS A 35 9.35 -6.73 -5.17
N GLU A 36 10.39 -5.92 -4.95
CA GLU A 36 10.36 -4.76 -4.06
C GLU A 36 9.95 -3.48 -4.82
N PHE A 37 9.06 -2.70 -4.22
CA PHE A 37 8.63 -1.39 -4.71
C PHE A 37 8.80 -0.33 -3.63
N ASN A 38 9.64 0.67 -3.91
CA ASN A 38 9.89 1.79 -3.02
C ASN A 38 8.87 2.91 -3.25
N ILE A 39 8.26 3.42 -2.17
CA ILE A 39 7.34 4.55 -2.20
C ILE A 39 8.14 5.84 -2.18
N LYS A 40 8.00 6.63 -3.23
CA LYS A 40 8.64 7.94 -3.35
C LYS A 40 7.92 9.00 -2.53
N ARG A 41 6.59 9.00 -2.59
CA ARG A 41 5.72 9.85 -1.76
C ARG A 41 4.29 9.34 -1.75
N ILE A 42 3.57 9.71 -0.69
CA ILE A 42 2.12 9.50 -0.58
C ILE A 42 1.44 10.75 -1.17
N ILE A 43 0.60 10.54 -2.19
CA ILE A 43 -0.17 11.60 -2.86
C ILE A 43 -1.47 11.87 -2.12
N ARG A 44 -2.12 10.80 -1.65
CA ARG A 44 -3.41 10.88 -0.97
C ARG A 44 -3.54 9.76 0.06
N ARG A 45 -4.24 10.08 1.14
CA ARG A 45 -4.65 9.13 2.18
C ARG A 45 -6.14 9.30 2.42
N ASP A 46 -6.90 8.23 2.24
CA ASP A 46 -8.33 8.20 2.52
C ASP A 46 -8.61 7.20 3.63
N LYS A 47 -9.34 7.63 4.67
CA LYS A 47 -9.85 6.74 5.71
C LYS A 47 -11.15 6.12 5.23
N GLU A 48 -11.24 4.80 5.27
CA GLU A 48 -12.42 4.04 4.84
C GLU A 48 -13.00 3.28 6.04
N LYS A 49 -14.33 3.30 6.21
CA LYS A 49 -15.01 2.45 7.19
C LYS A 49 -15.31 1.10 6.52
N LEU A 50 -14.67 0.03 6.97
CA LEU A 50 -14.82 -1.32 6.41
C LEU A 50 -15.96 -2.09 7.08
N SER A 51 -16.19 -1.84 8.37
CA SER A 51 -17.32 -2.38 9.15
C SER A 51 -17.59 -1.48 10.38
N PRO A 52 -18.62 -1.74 11.23
CA PRO A 52 -19.01 -0.86 12.34
C PRO A 52 -17.84 -0.32 13.19
N ASP A 53 -16.89 -1.19 13.52
CA ASP A 53 -15.72 -0.89 14.37
C ASP A 53 -14.37 -1.13 13.66
N VAL A 54 -14.39 -1.30 12.34
CA VAL A 54 -13.17 -1.53 11.55
C VAL A 54 -13.01 -0.42 10.54
N TYR A 55 -11.87 0.25 10.61
CA TYR A 55 -11.44 1.22 9.63
C TYR A 55 -10.20 0.73 8.91
N GLY A 56 -10.02 1.21 7.69
CA GLY A 56 -8.83 1.02 6.88
C GLY A 56 -8.36 2.35 6.32
N TYR A 57 -7.22 2.30 5.65
CA TYR A 57 -6.75 3.41 4.83
C TYR A 57 -6.50 2.95 3.41
N THR A 58 -6.82 3.80 2.45
CA THR A 58 -6.29 3.72 1.09
C THR A 58 -5.22 4.79 0.93
N PHE A 59 -4.03 4.40 0.49
CA PHE A 59 -2.92 5.28 0.17
C PHE A 59 -2.71 5.27 -1.33
N THR A 60 -2.86 6.42 -1.98
CA THR A 60 -2.38 6.59 -3.36
C THR A 60 -0.94 7.06 -3.28
N CYS A 61 -0.03 6.25 -3.81
CA CYS A 61 1.41 6.42 -3.71
C CYS A 61 2.02 6.64 -5.09
N GLU A 62 3.05 7.46 -5.16
CA GLU A 62 4.01 7.45 -6.27
C GLU A 62 5.13 6.46 -5.96
N ILE A 63 5.44 5.61 -6.93
CA ILE A 63 6.52 4.64 -6.87
C ILE A 63 7.43 4.79 -8.09
N LEU A 64 8.64 4.25 -8.00
CA LEU A 64 9.58 4.18 -9.12
C LEU A 64 9.62 2.74 -9.66
N VAL A 65 9.30 2.57 -10.93
CA VAL A 65 9.41 1.29 -11.66
C VAL A 65 10.20 1.55 -12.93
N ASP A 66 11.34 0.88 -13.10
CA ASP A 66 12.22 1.04 -14.27
C ASP A 66 12.55 2.51 -14.60
N ASN A 67 12.91 3.28 -13.56
CA ASN A 67 13.15 4.73 -13.63
C ASN A 67 11.97 5.60 -14.09
N LYS A 68 10.75 5.05 -14.14
CA LYS A 68 9.52 5.79 -14.43
C LYS A 68 8.69 5.93 -13.17
N ILE A 69 8.03 7.08 -13.04
CA ILE A 69 7.06 7.31 -11.97
C ILE A 69 5.78 6.60 -12.36
N SER A 70 5.31 5.74 -11.45
CA SER A 70 4.02 5.06 -11.55
C SER A 70 3.19 5.36 -10.30
N LEU A 71 1.88 5.19 -10.40
CA LEU A 71 0.96 5.34 -9.28
C LEU A 71 0.46 3.97 -8.83
N CYS A 72 0.32 3.78 -7.53
CA CYS A 72 -0.35 2.61 -6.98
C CYS A 72 -1.28 2.99 -5.82
N ASP A 73 -2.31 2.18 -5.61
CA ASP A 73 -3.19 2.29 -4.45
C ASP A 73 -2.93 1.11 -3.51
N LEU A 74 -2.51 1.40 -2.28
CA LEU A 74 -2.34 0.43 -1.21
C LEU A 74 -3.49 0.54 -0.23
N LYS A 75 -4.10 -0.58 0.16
CA LYS A 75 -5.12 -0.63 1.20
C LYS A 75 -4.58 -1.34 2.43
N VAL A 76 -4.89 -0.82 3.62
CA VAL A 76 -4.65 -1.49 4.89
C VAL A 76 -5.94 -1.61 5.69
N ASN A 77 -6.16 -2.76 6.30
CA ASN A 77 -7.18 -2.95 7.33
C ASN A 77 -6.54 -2.75 8.71
N MET A 78 -6.98 -1.75 9.47
CA MET A 78 -6.33 -1.41 10.76
C MET A 78 -6.65 -2.40 11.89
N LYS A 79 -7.64 -3.29 11.71
CA LYS A 79 -7.92 -4.36 12.68
C LYS A 79 -7.03 -5.57 12.46
N THR A 80 -6.82 -5.97 11.21
CA THR A 80 -6.05 -7.19 10.87
C THR A 80 -4.60 -6.91 10.50
N SER A 81 -4.26 -5.65 10.23
CA SER A 81 -2.98 -5.22 9.66
C SER A 81 -2.68 -5.81 8.28
N GLU A 82 -3.69 -6.35 7.60
CA GLU A 82 -3.56 -6.89 6.25
C GLU A 82 -3.43 -5.75 5.22
N TRP A 83 -2.46 -5.91 4.31
CA TRP A 83 -2.19 -4.97 3.24
C TRP A 83 -2.50 -5.59 1.87
N ILE A 84 -3.05 -4.77 0.99
CA ILE A 84 -3.41 -5.16 -0.38
C ILE A 84 -2.91 -4.11 -1.35
N LEU A 85 -2.22 -4.54 -2.42
CA LEU A 85 -2.04 -3.74 -3.62
C LEU A 85 -3.36 -3.76 -4.40
N PHE A 86 -4.13 -2.68 -4.29
CA PHE A 86 -5.46 -2.60 -4.90
C PHE A 86 -5.36 -2.30 -6.38
N ARG A 87 -4.54 -1.32 -6.76
CA ARG A 87 -4.34 -0.89 -8.16
C ARG A 87 -2.90 -0.48 -8.42
N MET A 88 -2.44 -0.67 -9.65
CA MET A 88 -1.13 -0.22 -10.15
C MET A 88 -1.21 0.01 -11.66
#